data_AF-A0A4X2M2X7-F1
#
_entry.id   AF-A0A4X2M2X7-F1
#
_cell.length_a   1.000
_cell.length_b   1.000
_cell.length_c   1.000
_cell.angle_alpha   90.00
_cell.angle_beta   90.00
_cell.angle_gamma   90.00
#
_symmetry.space_group_name_H-M   'P 1'
#
loop_
_entity.id
_entity.type
_entity.pdbx_description
1 polymer ?
#
loop_
_entity_poly.entity_id
_entity_poly.type
_entity_poly.pdbx_seq_one_letter_code
_entity_poly.pdbx_strand_id
1 'polypeptide(L)'
;MCYWDGTEQPLRAPCLFQSQVRMYKADIQPEQKQAGATEARRNQEKQRRSRIFDVRNRVIGVDVEALKSLVQEQKRREDAERAREAAFDASRVQCDLVAQLLEKEELQRARRVAQQVQAFREWEQRPQDRRDFDLSDPARPRKEKPLRAGDLDPHCGPSSVQLFAGEHLGQATRQCLQREQARRELSCQQEQRQARRDEKYSEVLGDQKRREMDLRAAHLEDLEAACRKAMAVAVANHNRAQAIEVEAQRCLARQREQGDNLTEICNHLTSDMLTENPSVSSNPLVPHWVVLERWKGMTPEQIAAIHKEQVAQRLEARRRLQAEWRLEAEWALQDQLAARAACQLEREQQAQAQKLWRDLDAYNKQLAREQRARKDYLDKVVYTNEPTAHFHLQFNTSSR
;
A
#
# COMPACT_ATOMS: atom_id res chain seq x y z
N MET A 1 -92.76 97.15 64.24
CA MET A 1 -94.01 97.68 64.81
C MET A 1 -93.60 98.64 65.91
N CYS A 2 -93.81 99.95 65.77
CA CYS A 2 -95.12 100.59 65.93
C CYS A 2 -95.84 100.11 67.20
N TYR A 3 -95.78 100.98 68.22
CA TYR A 3 -96.94 101.64 68.83
C TYR A 3 -97.79 100.92 69.90
N TRP A 4 -98.18 101.79 70.86
CA TRP A 4 -99.28 101.76 71.83
C TRP A 4 -99.11 100.88 73.08
N ASP A 5 -99.54 101.25 74.29
CA ASP A 5 -99.79 102.51 75.03
C ASP A 5 -100.52 102.11 76.33
N GLY A 6 -100.53 102.99 77.34
CA GLY A 6 -101.58 103.07 78.38
C GLY A 6 -101.24 102.42 79.73
N THR A 7 -100.80 103.15 80.76
CA THR A 7 -101.53 104.06 81.69
C THR A 7 -102.53 103.37 82.61
N GLU A 8 -102.32 103.43 83.94
CA GLU A 8 -103.34 103.89 84.90
C GLU A 8 -102.78 104.08 86.33
N GLN A 9 -103.42 105.02 87.04
CA GLN A 9 -102.95 105.85 88.16
C GLN A 9 -103.20 105.24 89.56
N PRO A 10 -102.59 105.78 90.64
CA PRO A 10 -102.95 105.49 92.03
C PRO A 10 -103.98 106.50 92.56
N LEU A 11 -105.04 106.05 93.25
CA LEU A 11 -106.00 106.94 93.92
C LEU A 11 -106.09 106.73 95.44
N ARG A 12 -105.87 107.87 96.10
CA ARG A 12 -105.97 108.28 97.51
C ARG A 12 -107.11 107.71 98.35
N ALA A 13 -106.77 107.46 99.62
CA ALA A 13 -107.69 107.42 100.75
C ALA A 13 -108.24 108.82 101.10
N PRO A 14 -109.48 108.94 101.64
CA PRO A 14 -109.97 110.17 102.25
C PRO A 14 -109.80 110.17 103.77
N CYS A 15 -109.25 111.27 104.29
CA CYS A 15 -109.26 111.64 105.70
C CYS A 15 -110.67 112.05 106.14
N LEU A 16 -111.20 111.49 107.22
CA LEU A 16 -112.44 111.95 107.85
C LEU A 16 -112.18 112.57 109.24
N PHE A 17 -112.13 113.90 109.19
CA PHE A 17 -112.64 114.91 110.10
C PHE A 17 -113.24 114.46 111.45
N GLN A 18 -112.62 114.91 112.54
CA GLN A 18 -113.16 114.91 113.89
C GLN A 18 -114.10 116.11 114.08
N SER A 19 -115.39 115.86 114.29
CA SER A 19 -116.34 116.86 114.77
C SER A 19 -116.30 116.94 116.30
N GLN A 20 -115.77 118.04 116.82
CA GLN A 20 -115.89 118.44 118.22
C GLN A 20 -117.34 118.83 118.53
N VAL A 21 -118.05 118.01 119.30
CA VAL A 21 -119.29 118.42 119.97
C VAL A 21 -118.94 118.92 121.37
N ARG A 22 -119.01 120.25 121.54
CA ARG A 22 -119.14 120.91 122.85
C ARG A 22 -120.45 120.44 123.50
N MET A 23 -120.40 119.82 124.67
CA MET A 23 -121.58 119.65 125.51
C MET A 23 -121.31 120.10 126.94
N TYR A 24 -122.17 121.02 127.36
CA TYR A 24 -122.16 121.81 128.56
C TYR A 24 -122.14 120.95 129.84
N LYS A 25 -121.34 121.41 130.80
CA LYS A 25 -121.32 120.93 132.18
C LYS A 25 -122.65 121.31 132.84
N ALA A 26 -123.61 120.38 132.83
CA ALA A 26 -124.63 120.38 133.84
C ALA A 26 -123.93 120.00 135.16
N ASP A 27 -123.77 120.98 136.04
CA ASP A 27 -123.35 120.79 137.44
C ASP A 27 -124.46 120.03 138.17
N ILE A 28 -124.56 118.74 137.87
CA ILE A 28 -125.43 117.81 138.57
C ILE A 28 -124.82 117.68 139.97
N GLN A 29 -125.55 118.25 140.94
CA GLN A 29 -125.30 118.18 142.38
C GLN A 29 -124.68 116.81 142.77
N PRO A 30 -123.63 116.75 143.61
CA PRO A 30 -122.86 115.53 143.85
C PRO A 30 -123.72 114.33 144.29
N GLU A 31 -124.90 114.55 144.86
CA GLU A 31 -125.85 113.48 145.21
C GLU A 31 -126.53 112.82 143.99
N GLN A 32 -126.87 113.56 142.92
CA GLN A 32 -127.56 113.00 141.74
C GLN A 32 -126.62 112.23 140.80
N LYS A 33 -125.35 112.64 140.68
CA LYS A 33 -124.33 111.90 139.91
C LYS A 33 -123.91 110.62 140.64
N GLN A 34 -123.85 110.66 141.98
CA GLN A 34 -123.72 109.45 142.80
C GLN A 34 -124.95 108.57 142.63
N ALA A 35 -126.17 109.10 142.60
CA ALA A 35 -127.38 108.31 142.35
C ALA A 35 -127.38 107.62 140.98
N GLY A 36 -127.06 108.32 139.89
CA GLY A 36 -126.99 107.75 138.54
C GLY A 36 -125.84 106.76 138.34
N ALA A 37 -124.67 107.00 138.93
CA ALA A 37 -123.57 106.02 138.96
C ALA A 37 -123.92 104.80 139.83
N THR A 38 -124.70 105.00 140.90
CA THR A 38 -125.21 103.91 141.76
C THR A 38 -126.32 103.14 141.06
N GLU A 39 -127.17 103.77 140.25
CA GLU A 39 -128.17 103.11 139.41
C GLU A 39 -127.53 102.40 138.21
N ALA A 40 -126.53 102.98 137.56
CA ALA A 40 -125.75 102.32 136.52
C ALA A 40 -124.98 101.14 137.09
N ARG A 41 -124.37 101.27 138.28
CA ARG A 41 -123.81 100.12 139.02
C ARG A 41 -124.90 99.13 139.38
N ARG A 42 -126.07 99.54 139.87
CA ARG A 42 -127.18 98.62 140.15
C ARG A 42 -127.70 97.95 138.89
N ASN A 43 -127.71 98.61 137.74
CA ASN A 43 -128.18 98.05 136.46
C ASN A 43 -127.12 97.15 135.83
N GLN A 44 -125.84 97.52 135.91
CA GLN A 44 -124.74 96.63 135.55
C GLN A 44 -124.69 95.43 136.49
N GLU A 45 -124.86 95.62 137.80
CA GLU A 45 -124.96 94.55 138.77
C GLU A 45 -126.24 93.75 138.55
N LYS A 46 -127.36 94.33 138.10
CA LYS A 46 -128.57 93.57 137.69
C LYS A 46 -128.36 92.77 136.42
N GLN A 47 -127.72 93.34 135.39
CA GLN A 47 -127.37 92.65 134.15
C GLN A 47 -126.29 91.60 134.36
N ARG A 48 -125.39 91.83 135.31
CA ARG A 48 -124.36 90.90 135.74
C ARG A 48 -124.96 89.82 136.62
N ARG A 49 -125.89 90.18 137.52
CA ARG A 49 -126.66 89.26 138.36
C ARG A 49 -127.57 88.39 137.50
N SER A 50 -128.21 88.93 136.46
CA SER A 50 -128.97 88.13 135.50
C SER A 50 -128.07 87.19 134.70
N ARG A 51 -126.81 87.55 134.44
CA ARG A 51 -125.82 86.64 133.81
C ARG A 51 -125.21 85.62 134.78
N ILE A 52 -125.00 85.99 136.05
CA ILE A 52 -124.34 85.16 137.08
C ILE A 52 -125.30 84.17 137.74
N PHE A 53 -126.54 84.59 138.01
CA PHE A 53 -127.55 83.75 138.65
C PHE A 53 -128.31 82.89 137.65
N ASP A 54 -128.34 83.26 136.37
CA ASP A 54 -128.86 82.39 135.34
C ASP A 54 -127.82 81.31 135.03
N VAL A 55 -127.98 80.17 135.70
CA VAL A 55 -127.07 79.02 135.68
C VAL A 55 -126.76 78.60 134.24
N ARG A 56 -127.73 78.72 133.32
CA ARG A 56 -127.57 78.30 131.93
C ARG A 56 -126.63 79.23 131.15
N ASN A 57 -126.74 80.54 131.35
CA ASN A 57 -125.85 81.52 130.72
C ASN A 57 -124.44 81.53 131.34
N ARG A 58 -124.30 81.16 132.62
CA ARG A 58 -123.01 81.06 133.31
C ARG A 58 -122.20 79.84 132.87
N VAL A 59 -122.88 78.73 132.56
CA VAL A 59 -122.22 77.48 132.12
C VAL A 59 -122.09 77.41 130.60
N ILE A 60 -123.06 77.93 129.82
CA ILE A 60 -123.15 77.74 128.36
C ILE A 60 -123.61 79.02 127.61
N GLY A 61 -123.28 80.20 128.10
CA GLY A 61 -123.56 81.46 127.38
C GLY A 61 -122.59 81.67 126.22
N VAL A 62 -123.04 81.48 124.97
CA VAL A 62 -122.24 81.69 123.74
C VAL A 62 -123.02 82.54 122.74
N ASP A 63 -122.37 83.52 122.13
CA ASP A 63 -122.95 84.36 121.07
C ASP A 63 -122.95 83.61 119.73
N VAL A 64 -124.07 82.96 119.43
CA VAL A 64 -124.24 82.10 118.25
C VAL A 64 -124.21 82.90 116.95
N GLU A 65 -124.63 84.16 116.96
CA GLU A 65 -124.67 84.99 115.75
C GLU A 65 -123.27 85.43 115.32
N ALA A 66 -122.45 85.85 116.27
CA ALA A 66 -121.04 86.17 116.01
C ALA A 66 -120.24 84.95 115.53
N LEU A 67 -120.50 83.75 116.08
CA LEU A 67 -119.85 82.53 115.61
C LEU A 67 -120.29 82.14 114.19
N LYS A 68 -121.56 82.36 113.82
CA LYS A 68 -122.05 82.10 112.46
C LYS A 68 -121.37 82.99 111.42
N SER A 69 -121.14 84.28 111.71
CA SER A 69 -120.45 85.17 110.78
C SER A 69 -118.97 84.79 110.62
N LEU A 70 -118.28 84.43 111.71
CA LEU A 70 -116.90 83.93 111.69
C LEU A 70 -116.77 82.65 110.84
N VAL A 71 -117.68 81.69 110.99
CA VAL A 71 -117.70 80.45 110.19
C VAL A 71 -117.93 80.75 108.70
N GLN A 72 -118.79 81.73 108.36
CA GLN A 72 -119.02 82.11 106.98
C GLN A 72 -117.80 82.79 106.35
N GLU A 73 -117.09 83.63 107.10
CA GLU A 73 -115.84 84.24 106.62
C GLU A 73 -114.75 83.19 106.41
N GLN A 74 -114.60 82.26 107.34
CA GLN A 74 -113.65 81.16 107.24
C GLN A 74 -113.92 80.29 106.00
N LYS A 75 -115.20 79.93 105.76
CA LYS A 75 -115.59 79.21 104.54
C LYS A 75 -115.24 79.96 103.26
N ARG A 76 -115.47 81.29 103.20
CA ARG A 76 -115.10 82.10 102.04
C ARG A 76 -113.60 82.12 101.79
N ARG A 77 -112.79 82.15 102.85
CA ARG A 77 -111.31 82.06 102.73
C ARG A 77 -110.88 80.69 102.21
N GLU A 78 -111.44 79.62 102.78
CA GLU A 78 -111.17 78.24 102.33
C GLU A 78 -111.60 78.00 100.87
N ASP A 79 -112.74 78.53 100.44
CA ASP A 79 -113.20 78.43 99.05
C ASP A 79 -112.27 79.20 98.09
N ALA A 80 -111.79 80.39 98.50
CA ALA A 80 -110.86 81.17 97.70
C ALA A 80 -109.46 80.52 97.59
N GLU A 81 -108.97 79.89 98.67
CA GLU A 81 -107.73 79.10 98.64
C GLU A 81 -107.88 77.87 97.76
N ARG A 82 -108.98 77.11 97.90
CA ARG A 82 -109.27 75.97 97.02
C ARG A 82 -109.36 76.37 95.54
N ALA A 83 -109.95 77.52 95.23
CA ALA A 83 -110.00 78.01 93.85
C ALA A 83 -108.59 78.40 93.31
N ARG A 84 -107.72 78.95 94.16
CA ARG A 84 -106.31 79.23 93.79
C ARG A 84 -105.52 77.95 93.58
N GLU A 85 -105.63 76.99 94.48
CA GLU A 85 -104.99 75.67 94.34
C GLU A 85 -105.43 74.98 93.06
N ALA A 86 -106.74 74.95 92.77
CA ALA A 86 -107.26 74.38 91.53
C ALA A 86 -106.72 75.06 90.26
N ALA A 87 -106.51 76.39 90.30
CA ALA A 87 -105.90 77.12 89.19
C ALA A 87 -104.42 76.75 89.00
N PHE A 88 -103.66 76.63 90.10
CA PHE A 88 -102.26 76.18 90.04
C PHE A 88 -102.13 74.73 89.57
N ASP A 89 -103.01 73.84 90.02
CA ASP A 89 -103.05 72.45 89.56
C ASP A 89 -103.35 72.36 88.06
N ALA A 90 -104.29 73.17 87.55
CA ALA A 90 -104.57 73.25 86.13
C ALA A 90 -103.36 73.75 85.32
N SER A 91 -102.65 74.77 85.81
CA SER A 91 -101.40 75.22 85.20
C SER A 91 -100.31 74.15 85.23
N ARG A 92 -100.21 73.37 86.32
CA ARG A 92 -99.23 72.27 86.42
C ARG A 92 -99.48 71.20 85.36
N VAL A 93 -100.74 70.80 85.16
CA VAL A 93 -101.12 69.83 84.11
C VAL A 93 -100.74 70.35 82.71
N GLN A 94 -100.89 71.65 82.44
CA GLN A 94 -100.47 72.24 81.18
C GLN A 94 -98.93 72.23 81.01
N CYS A 95 -98.19 72.57 82.06
CA CYS A 95 -96.73 72.50 82.05
C CYS A 95 -96.22 71.06 81.85
N ASP A 96 -96.84 70.07 82.51
CA ASP A 96 -96.48 68.66 82.39
C ASP A 96 -96.72 68.16 80.95
N LEU A 97 -97.83 68.57 80.31
CA LEU A 97 -98.10 68.23 78.92
C LEU A 97 -97.03 68.81 77.96
N VAL A 98 -96.65 70.08 78.17
CA VAL A 98 -95.58 70.71 77.38
C VAL A 98 -94.25 69.99 77.57
N ALA A 99 -93.91 69.61 78.80
CA ALA A 99 -92.68 68.86 79.09
C ALA A 99 -92.65 67.51 78.36
N GLN A 100 -93.76 66.75 78.37
CA GLN A 100 -93.86 65.47 77.65
C GLN A 100 -93.72 65.63 76.13
N LEU A 101 -94.24 66.72 75.55
CA LEU A 101 -94.10 66.99 74.12
C LEU A 101 -92.64 67.31 73.76
N LEU A 102 -91.97 68.15 74.55
CA LEU A 102 -90.56 68.48 74.36
C LEU A 102 -89.66 67.24 74.51
N GLU A 103 -89.93 66.37 75.49
CA GLU A 103 -89.20 65.12 75.67
C GLU A 103 -89.35 64.19 74.45
N LYS A 104 -90.57 64.09 73.89
CA LYS A 104 -90.81 63.31 72.65
C LYS A 104 -90.06 63.89 71.46
N GLU A 105 -90.02 65.22 71.32
CA GLU A 105 -89.27 65.88 70.25
C GLU A 105 -87.76 65.64 70.39
N GLU A 106 -87.21 65.77 71.59
CA GLU A 106 -85.79 65.50 71.87
C GLU A 106 -85.43 64.04 71.61
N LEU A 107 -86.28 63.08 72.01
CA LEU A 107 -86.09 61.66 71.67
C LEU A 107 -86.11 61.42 70.16
N GLN A 108 -86.99 62.08 69.41
CA GLN A 108 -87.01 61.97 67.95
C GLN A 108 -85.76 62.59 67.31
N ARG A 109 -85.29 63.75 67.80
CA ARG A 109 -84.03 64.37 67.34
C ARG A 109 -82.84 63.47 67.62
N ALA A 110 -82.73 62.93 68.84
CA ALA A 110 -81.69 61.99 69.22
C ALA A 110 -81.69 60.74 68.33
N ARG A 111 -82.87 60.19 68.00
CA ARG A 111 -83.00 59.07 67.05
C ARG A 111 -82.52 59.43 65.66
N ARG A 112 -82.88 60.59 65.11
CA ARG A 112 -82.43 61.04 63.79
C ARG A 112 -80.92 61.23 63.75
N VAL A 113 -80.33 61.84 64.77
CA VAL A 113 -78.87 62.00 64.89
C VAL A 113 -78.18 60.64 64.99
N ALA A 114 -78.69 59.72 65.80
CA ALA A 114 -78.14 58.37 65.91
C ALA A 114 -78.18 57.62 64.56
N GLN A 115 -79.29 57.72 63.82
CA GLN A 115 -79.40 57.14 62.49
C GLN A 115 -78.41 57.76 61.49
N GLN A 116 -78.23 59.08 61.50
CA GLN A 116 -77.26 59.76 60.64
C GLN A 116 -75.81 59.37 60.97
N VAL A 117 -75.47 59.29 62.27
CA VAL A 117 -74.14 58.83 62.72
C VAL A 117 -73.91 57.39 62.30
N GLN A 118 -74.91 56.52 62.42
CA GLN A 118 -74.79 55.13 62.01
C GLN A 118 -74.63 55.00 60.49
N ALA A 119 -75.43 55.73 59.70
CA ALA A 119 -75.27 55.77 58.25
C ALA A 119 -73.86 56.25 57.87
N PHE A 120 -73.36 57.32 58.48
CA PHE A 120 -72.00 57.81 58.24
C PHE A 120 -70.94 56.75 58.57
N ARG A 121 -71.10 56.02 59.68
CA ARG A 121 -70.20 54.91 60.03
C ARG A 121 -70.22 53.79 58.99
N GLU A 122 -71.40 53.43 58.50
CA GLU A 122 -71.59 52.36 57.53
C GLU A 122 -71.07 52.72 56.13
N TRP A 123 -71.18 53.99 55.72
CA TRP A 123 -70.75 54.45 54.40
C TRP A 123 -69.28 54.87 54.35
N GLU A 124 -68.84 55.69 55.31
CA GLU A 124 -67.53 56.37 55.26
C GLU A 124 -66.48 55.71 56.17
N GLN A 125 -66.87 54.93 57.17
CA GLN A 125 -65.95 54.31 58.14
C GLN A 125 -65.85 52.78 57.98
N ARG A 126 -66.02 52.30 56.76
CA ARG A 126 -65.90 50.87 56.45
C ARG A 126 -64.46 50.39 56.72
N PRO A 127 -64.28 49.19 57.29
CA PRO A 127 -62.94 48.65 57.53
C PRO A 127 -62.08 48.59 56.27
N GLN A 128 -62.70 48.35 55.11
CA GLN A 128 -62.04 48.23 53.81
C GLN A 128 -61.41 49.54 53.32
N ASP A 129 -61.97 50.69 53.73
CA ASP A 129 -61.55 52.01 53.26
C ASP A 129 -60.41 52.60 54.13
N ARG A 130 -59.89 51.82 55.08
CA ARG A 130 -58.74 52.23 55.91
C ARG A 130 -57.46 52.23 55.07
N ARG A 131 -56.60 53.23 55.32
CA ARG A 131 -55.28 53.36 54.67
C ARG A 131 -54.44 52.09 54.74
N ASP A 132 -54.49 51.39 55.87
CA ASP A 132 -53.67 50.21 56.16
C ASP A 132 -54.50 48.90 56.07
N PHE A 133 -55.65 48.92 55.37
CA PHE A 133 -56.49 47.73 55.22
C PHE A 133 -55.77 46.64 54.42
N ASP A 134 -54.95 47.00 53.44
CA ASP A 134 -54.09 46.08 52.70
C ASP A 134 -53.20 45.23 53.61
N LEU A 135 -52.73 45.80 54.73
CA LEU A 135 -51.94 45.08 55.73
C LEU A 135 -52.79 44.17 56.63
N SER A 136 -54.02 44.59 56.92
CA SER A 136 -54.93 43.92 57.87
C SER A 136 -55.96 43.00 57.19
N ASP A 137 -55.95 42.91 55.86
CA ASP A 137 -56.90 42.12 55.08
C ASP A 137 -56.69 40.62 55.33
N PRO A 138 -57.68 39.89 55.88
CA PRO A 138 -57.56 38.45 56.11
C PRO A 138 -57.39 37.65 54.80
N ALA A 139 -57.76 38.20 53.65
CA ALA A 139 -57.57 37.57 52.35
C ALA A 139 -56.20 37.87 51.70
N ARG A 140 -55.35 38.70 52.32
CA ARG A 140 -54.01 39.05 51.85
C ARG A 140 -53.16 37.86 51.35
N PRO A 141 -52.99 36.74 52.10
CA PRO A 141 -52.16 35.62 51.64
C PRO A 141 -52.70 34.91 50.38
N ARG A 142 -53.96 35.13 50.01
CA ARG A 142 -54.55 34.62 48.76
C ARG A 142 -54.42 35.59 47.59
N LYS A 143 -54.26 36.88 47.87
CA LYS A 143 -54.13 37.95 46.87
C LYS A 143 -52.67 38.21 46.48
N GLU A 144 -51.74 37.97 47.40
CA GLU A 144 -50.31 38.08 47.15
C GLU A 144 -49.84 37.05 46.12
N LYS A 145 -49.04 37.51 45.15
CA LYS A 145 -48.38 36.63 44.18
C LYS A 145 -47.20 35.93 44.87
N PRO A 146 -46.81 34.72 44.43
CA PRO A 146 -45.58 34.11 44.91
C PRO A 146 -44.39 35.06 44.67
N LEU A 147 -43.40 35.02 45.58
CA LEU A 147 -42.20 35.88 45.53
C LEU A 147 -41.41 35.72 44.22
N ARG A 148 -41.50 34.56 43.58
CA ARG A 148 -40.91 34.24 42.28
C ARG A 148 -41.89 33.38 41.49
N ALA A 149 -42.17 33.77 40.25
CA ALA A 149 -43.04 33.03 39.34
C ALA A 149 -42.21 32.30 38.26
N GLY A 150 -41.85 31.05 38.53
CA GLY A 150 -41.08 30.21 37.61
C GLY A 150 -39.58 30.55 37.56
N ASP A 151 -38.87 30.00 36.59
CA ASP A 151 -37.41 30.08 36.55
C ASP A 151 -36.88 31.41 36.00
N LEU A 152 -37.58 31.96 35.00
CA LEU A 152 -37.26 33.21 34.32
C LEU A 152 -38.27 34.28 34.72
N ASP A 153 -38.15 34.80 35.95
CA ASP A 153 -38.96 35.91 36.43
C ASP A 153 -38.21 37.25 36.24
N PRO A 154 -38.67 38.16 35.36
CA PRO A 154 -38.03 39.45 35.13
C PRO A 154 -37.98 40.37 36.36
N HIS A 155 -38.84 40.14 37.36
CA HIS A 155 -38.87 40.93 38.60
C HIS A 155 -37.77 40.51 39.60
N CYS A 156 -37.17 39.33 39.41
CA CYS A 156 -36.14 38.77 40.30
C CYS A 156 -34.72 39.13 39.81
N GLY A 157 -34.29 40.36 40.08
CA GLY A 157 -32.90 40.80 39.85
C GLY A 157 -31.90 40.27 40.89
N PRO A 158 -30.59 40.56 40.75
CA PRO A 158 -29.55 40.06 41.65
C PRO A 158 -29.70 40.53 43.12
N SER A 159 -30.34 41.68 43.35
CA SER A 159 -30.62 42.21 44.71
C SER A 159 -31.78 41.49 45.42
N SER A 160 -32.63 40.76 44.68
CA SER A 160 -33.80 40.07 45.25
C SER A 160 -33.43 38.82 46.05
N VAL A 161 -32.24 38.25 45.79
CA VAL A 161 -31.74 37.01 46.42
C VAL A 161 -32.67 35.79 46.17
N GLN A 162 -33.58 35.87 45.21
CA GLN A 162 -34.52 34.78 44.84
C GLN A 162 -33.98 33.86 43.73
N LEU A 163 -32.91 34.26 43.04
CA LEU A 163 -32.28 33.53 41.94
C LEU A 163 -30.77 33.49 42.15
N PHE A 164 -30.20 32.30 42.25
CA PHE A 164 -28.76 32.10 42.34
C PHE A 164 -28.22 31.43 41.07
N ALA A 165 -27.19 32.00 40.45
CA ALA A 165 -26.57 31.44 39.25
C ALA A 165 -25.93 30.06 39.46
N GLY A 166 -25.63 29.69 40.73
CA GLY A 166 -25.09 28.38 41.10
C GLY A 166 -26.14 27.26 41.17
N GLU A 167 -27.44 27.60 41.21
CA GLU A 167 -28.55 26.65 41.16
C GLU A 167 -28.73 26.19 39.70
N HIS A 168 -27.82 25.36 39.22
CA HIS A 168 -27.80 24.91 37.83
C HIS A 168 -28.94 23.92 37.53
N LEU A 169 -30.11 24.43 37.15
CA LEU A 169 -31.26 23.62 36.72
C LEU A 169 -30.93 22.70 35.52
N GLY A 170 -30.01 23.13 34.65
CA GLY A 170 -29.56 22.36 33.48
C GLY A 170 -28.45 21.33 33.75
N GLN A 171 -28.08 21.08 35.02
CA GLN A 171 -26.94 20.21 35.35
C GLN A 171 -27.11 18.79 34.81
N ALA A 172 -28.31 18.21 34.91
CA ALA A 172 -28.61 16.87 34.39
C ALA A 172 -28.43 16.79 32.87
N THR A 173 -28.95 17.77 32.12
CA THR A 173 -28.81 17.87 30.67
C THR A 173 -27.34 18.02 30.27
N ARG A 174 -26.59 18.88 30.97
CA ARG A 174 -25.14 19.06 30.75
C ARG A 174 -24.38 17.75 30.96
N GLN A 175 -24.65 17.03 32.06
CA GLN A 175 -24.02 15.74 32.33
C GLN A 175 -24.38 14.69 31.28
N CYS A 176 -25.63 14.68 30.80
CA CYS A 176 -26.06 13.78 29.72
C CYS A 176 -25.25 14.03 28.44
N LEU A 177 -25.17 15.30 28.00
CA LEU A 177 -24.39 15.69 26.81
C LEU A 177 -22.90 15.36 26.96
N GLN A 178 -22.31 15.60 28.14
CA GLN A 178 -20.91 15.25 28.41
C GLN A 178 -20.68 13.74 28.36
N ARG A 179 -21.60 12.94 28.90
CA ARG A 179 -21.52 11.47 28.84
C ARG A 179 -21.66 10.96 27.40
N GLU A 180 -22.53 11.57 26.60
CA GLU A 180 -22.68 11.23 25.17
C GLU A 180 -21.43 11.58 24.38
N GLN A 181 -20.84 12.76 24.60
CA GLN A 181 -19.56 13.15 23.99
C GLN A 181 -18.46 12.16 24.34
N ALA A 182 -18.29 11.84 25.62
CA ALA A 182 -17.29 10.88 26.08
C ALA A 182 -17.52 9.48 25.47
N ARG A 183 -18.77 9.03 25.35
CA ARG A 183 -19.10 7.75 24.68
C ARG A 183 -18.70 7.76 23.21
N ARG A 184 -19.00 8.84 22.48
CA ARG A 184 -18.64 8.96 21.05
C ARG A 184 -17.12 8.95 20.87
N GLU A 185 -16.40 9.74 21.67
CA GLU A 185 -14.94 9.79 21.63
C GLU A 185 -14.31 8.43 21.92
N LEU A 186 -14.81 7.72 22.93
CA LEU A 186 -14.36 6.36 23.25
C LEU A 186 -14.65 5.36 22.13
N SER A 187 -15.82 5.44 21.48
CA SER A 187 -16.16 4.60 20.31
C SER A 187 -15.17 4.85 19.17
N CYS A 188 -14.94 6.12 18.81
CA CYS A 188 -13.99 6.47 17.76
C CYS A 188 -12.57 5.99 18.10
N GLN A 189 -12.13 6.09 19.36
CA GLN A 189 -10.83 5.56 19.78
C GLN A 189 -10.75 4.02 19.68
N GLN A 190 -11.84 3.31 20.00
CA GLN A 190 -11.91 1.85 19.87
C GLN A 190 -11.85 1.42 18.39
N GLU A 191 -12.63 2.06 17.53
CA GLU A 191 -12.62 1.83 16.09
C GLU A 191 -11.24 2.08 15.48
N GLN A 192 -10.58 3.19 15.84
CA GLN A 192 -9.21 3.46 15.39
C GLN A 192 -8.21 2.40 15.87
N ARG A 193 -8.35 1.90 17.10
CA ARG A 193 -7.50 0.81 17.61
C ARG A 193 -7.76 -0.51 16.88
N GLN A 194 -9.01 -0.79 16.51
CA GLN A 194 -9.37 -1.96 15.72
C GLN A 194 -8.81 -1.85 14.29
N ALA A 195 -9.00 -0.72 13.62
CA ALA A 195 -8.45 -0.47 12.29
C ALA A 195 -6.92 -0.64 12.25
N ARG A 196 -6.20 -0.15 13.27
CA ARG A 196 -4.74 -0.37 13.40
C ARG A 196 -4.37 -1.83 13.64
N ARG A 197 -5.22 -2.63 14.29
CA ARG A 197 -4.99 -4.07 14.46
C ARG A 197 -5.22 -4.80 13.15
N ASP A 198 -6.26 -4.44 12.41
CA ASP A 198 -6.59 -5.02 11.11
C ASP A 198 -5.52 -4.67 10.06
N GLU A 199 -5.00 -3.45 10.08
CA GLU A 199 -3.87 -3.01 9.26
C GLU A 199 -2.62 -3.85 9.55
N LYS A 200 -2.23 -3.98 10.84
CA LYS A 200 -1.12 -4.86 11.24
C LYS A 200 -1.33 -6.31 10.85
N TYR A 201 -2.55 -6.81 10.96
CA TYR A 201 -2.87 -8.18 10.56
C TYR A 201 -2.73 -8.36 9.04
N SER A 202 -3.20 -7.38 8.26
CA SER A 202 -3.02 -7.33 6.80
C SER A 202 -1.55 -7.25 6.41
N GLU A 203 -0.74 -6.45 7.11
CA GLU A 203 0.71 -6.37 6.92
C GLU A 203 1.38 -7.72 7.16
N VAL A 204 1.06 -8.41 8.27
CA VAL A 204 1.60 -9.73 8.59
C VAL A 204 1.22 -10.76 7.53
N LEU A 205 -0.03 -10.77 7.05
CA LEU A 205 -0.46 -11.62 5.95
C LEU A 205 0.29 -11.29 4.64
N GLY A 206 0.49 -10.00 4.36
CA GLY A 206 1.29 -9.53 3.24
C GLY A 206 2.73 -10.02 3.30
N ASP A 207 3.36 -9.95 4.47
CA ASP A 207 4.71 -10.46 4.73
C ASP A 207 4.81 -11.97 4.56
N GLN A 208 3.84 -12.72 5.08
CA GLN A 208 3.78 -14.17 4.88
C GLN A 208 3.70 -14.53 3.39
N LYS A 209 2.82 -13.85 2.65
CA LYS A 209 2.69 -14.06 1.20
C LYS A 209 3.98 -13.71 0.45
N ARG A 210 4.66 -12.62 0.82
CA ARG A 210 5.98 -12.26 0.24
C ARG A 210 6.99 -13.38 0.46
N ARG A 211 7.13 -13.86 1.69
CA ARG A 211 8.03 -14.97 2.04
C ARG A 211 7.72 -16.24 1.26
N GLU A 212 6.44 -16.59 1.10
CA GLU A 212 6.03 -17.74 0.28
C GLU A 212 6.45 -17.59 -1.18
N MET A 213 6.29 -16.40 -1.76
CA MET A 213 6.70 -16.13 -3.13
C MET A 213 8.21 -16.19 -3.30
N ASP A 214 8.97 -15.64 -2.35
CA ASP A 214 10.44 -15.70 -2.36
C ASP A 214 10.95 -17.14 -2.26
N LEU A 215 10.34 -17.96 -1.39
CA LEU A 215 10.64 -19.39 -1.28
C LEU A 215 10.34 -20.15 -2.57
N ARG A 216 9.20 -19.84 -3.22
CA ARG A 216 8.85 -20.44 -4.52
C ARG A 216 9.81 -20.02 -5.62
N ALA A 217 10.22 -18.75 -5.65
CA ALA A 217 11.19 -18.24 -6.62
C ALA A 217 12.54 -18.96 -6.46
N ALA A 218 13.07 -19.04 -5.25
CA ALA A 218 14.32 -19.77 -4.97
C ALA A 218 14.23 -21.25 -5.39
N HIS A 219 13.10 -21.91 -5.11
CA HIS A 219 12.90 -23.30 -5.54
C HIS A 219 12.90 -23.45 -7.08
N LEU A 220 12.28 -22.52 -7.80
CA LEU A 220 12.28 -22.51 -9.26
C LEU A 220 13.68 -22.26 -9.83
N GLU A 221 14.45 -21.34 -9.22
CA GLU A 221 15.84 -21.09 -9.61
C GLU A 221 16.72 -22.33 -9.43
N ASP A 222 16.57 -23.07 -8.32
CA ASP A 222 17.28 -24.31 -8.06
C ASP A 222 16.94 -25.39 -9.11
N LEU A 223 15.65 -25.53 -9.44
CA LEU A 223 15.18 -26.47 -10.47
C LEU A 223 15.71 -26.10 -11.86
N GLU A 224 15.68 -24.82 -12.23
CA GLU A 224 16.24 -24.34 -13.49
C GLU A 224 17.74 -24.59 -13.57
N ALA A 225 18.48 -24.30 -12.49
CA ALA A 225 19.91 -24.56 -12.42
C ALA A 225 20.22 -26.05 -12.56
N ALA A 226 19.43 -26.92 -11.93
CA ALA A 226 19.55 -28.37 -12.06
C ALA A 226 19.28 -28.84 -13.51
N CYS A 227 18.24 -28.32 -14.15
CA CYS A 227 17.92 -28.61 -15.55
C CYS A 227 19.03 -28.15 -16.49
N ARG A 228 19.56 -26.93 -16.33
CA ARG A 228 20.68 -26.42 -17.14
C ARG A 228 21.93 -27.30 -16.98
N LYS A 229 22.25 -27.73 -15.76
CA LYS A 229 23.36 -28.67 -15.50
C LYS A 229 23.14 -30.01 -16.20
N ALA A 230 21.94 -30.58 -16.09
CA ALA A 230 21.60 -31.85 -16.74
C ALA A 230 21.70 -31.76 -18.27
N MET A 231 21.21 -30.67 -18.86
CA MET A 231 21.35 -30.39 -20.30
C MET A 231 22.82 -30.28 -20.71
N ALA A 232 23.63 -29.53 -19.96
CA ALA A 232 25.05 -29.38 -20.26
C ALA A 232 25.80 -30.72 -20.22
N VAL A 233 25.49 -31.58 -19.23
CA VAL A 233 26.05 -32.93 -19.14
C VAL A 233 25.60 -33.81 -20.31
N ALA A 234 24.32 -33.76 -20.69
CA ALA A 234 23.80 -34.50 -21.84
C ALA A 234 24.49 -34.09 -23.16
N VAL A 235 24.66 -32.79 -23.38
CA VAL A 235 25.39 -32.24 -24.55
C VAL A 235 26.85 -32.65 -24.52
N ALA A 236 27.52 -32.57 -23.38
CA ALA A 236 28.92 -33.00 -23.24
C ALA A 236 29.08 -34.50 -23.55
N ASN A 237 28.17 -35.34 -23.07
CA ASN A 237 28.16 -36.78 -23.35
C ASN A 237 27.92 -37.06 -24.83
N HIS A 238 26.99 -36.34 -25.48
CA HIS A 238 26.73 -36.47 -26.91
C HIS A 238 27.96 -36.08 -27.74
N ASN A 239 28.57 -34.93 -27.45
CA ASN A 239 29.79 -34.47 -28.12
C ASN A 239 30.94 -35.47 -27.94
N ARG A 240 31.06 -36.07 -26.75
CA ARG A 240 32.06 -37.12 -26.49
C ARG A 240 31.80 -38.37 -27.31
N ALA A 241 30.56 -38.83 -27.39
CA ALA A 241 30.18 -39.97 -28.23
C ALA A 241 30.48 -39.69 -29.71
N GLN A 242 30.10 -38.51 -30.19
CA GLN A 242 30.37 -38.07 -31.56
C GLN A 242 31.87 -37.99 -31.86
N ALA A 243 32.70 -37.50 -30.92
CA ALA A 243 34.15 -37.49 -31.08
C ALA A 243 34.72 -38.91 -31.23
N ILE A 244 34.25 -39.86 -30.40
CA ILE A 244 34.65 -41.27 -30.49
C ILE A 244 34.24 -41.87 -31.84
N GLU A 245 33.02 -41.60 -32.32
CA GLU A 245 32.55 -42.07 -33.63
C GLU A 245 33.42 -41.53 -34.77
N VAL A 246 33.74 -40.24 -34.75
CA VAL A 246 34.62 -39.60 -35.75
C VAL A 246 36.03 -40.20 -35.71
N GLU A 247 36.59 -40.45 -34.53
CA GLU A 247 37.88 -41.12 -34.39
C GLU A 247 37.85 -42.55 -34.93
N ALA A 248 36.81 -43.32 -34.63
CA ALA A 248 36.62 -44.67 -35.16
C ALA A 248 36.52 -44.67 -36.69
N GLN A 249 35.77 -43.73 -37.27
CA GLN A 249 35.67 -43.56 -38.72
C GLN A 249 37.03 -43.20 -39.35
N ARG A 250 37.81 -42.32 -38.72
CA ARG A 250 39.18 -41.99 -39.17
C ARG A 250 40.12 -43.19 -39.09
N CYS A 251 40.03 -44.01 -38.04
CA CYS A 251 40.80 -45.25 -37.94
C CYS A 251 40.43 -46.24 -39.05
N LEU A 252 39.13 -46.44 -39.31
CA LEU A 252 38.67 -47.29 -40.41
C LEU A 252 39.10 -46.76 -41.78
N ALA A 253 39.02 -45.44 -42.00
CA ALA A 253 39.49 -44.81 -43.23
C ALA A 253 41.00 -45.04 -43.44
N ARG A 254 41.82 -44.85 -42.40
CA ARG A 254 43.25 -45.15 -42.46
C ARG A 254 43.55 -46.63 -42.75
N GLN A 255 42.78 -47.54 -42.16
CA GLN A 255 42.92 -48.98 -42.46
C GLN A 255 42.57 -49.30 -43.92
N ARG A 256 41.50 -48.68 -44.46
CA ARG A 256 41.14 -48.82 -45.88
C ARG A 256 42.23 -48.28 -46.78
N GLU A 257 42.71 -47.08 -46.51
CA GLU A 257 43.82 -46.47 -47.24
C GLU A 257 45.09 -47.34 -47.20
N GLN A 258 45.43 -47.91 -46.05
CA GLN A 258 46.52 -48.88 -45.95
C GLN A 258 46.27 -50.15 -46.79
N GLY A 259 45.05 -50.67 -46.80
CA GLY A 259 44.66 -51.80 -47.63
C GLY A 259 44.74 -51.50 -49.13
N ASP A 260 44.28 -50.32 -49.54
CA ASP A 260 44.34 -49.83 -50.92
C ASP A 260 45.80 -49.64 -51.34
N ASN A 261 46.62 -49.01 -50.50
CA ASN A 261 48.07 -48.84 -50.74
C ASN A 261 48.78 -50.20 -50.88
N LEU A 262 48.48 -51.17 -50.03
CA LEU A 262 49.05 -52.52 -50.15
C LEU A 262 48.59 -53.21 -51.44
N THR A 263 47.32 -53.06 -51.80
CA THR A 263 46.77 -53.60 -53.04
C THR A 263 47.43 -52.97 -54.26
N GLU A 264 47.63 -51.65 -54.24
CA GLU A 264 48.37 -50.92 -55.27
C GLU A 264 49.82 -51.42 -55.38
N ILE A 265 50.53 -51.56 -54.26
CA ILE A 265 51.90 -52.10 -54.24
C ILE A 265 51.93 -53.52 -54.82
N CYS A 266 51.04 -54.41 -54.38
CA CYS A 266 50.94 -55.77 -54.89
C CYS A 266 50.65 -55.77 -56.40
N ASN A 267 49.71 -54.96 -56.87
CA ASN A 267 49.38 -54.84 -58.29
C ASN A 267 50.59 -54.40 -59.11
N HIS A 268 51.36 -53.42 -58.64
CA HIS A 268 52.60 -53.01 -59.30
C HIS A 268 53.64 -54.14 -59.31
N LEU A 269 53.88 -54.78 -58.16
CA LEU A 269 54.83 -55.89 -58.03
C LEU A 269 54.48 -57.08 -58.94
N THR A 270 53.19 -57.38 -59.13
CA THR A 270 52.72 -58.45 -60.01
C THR A 270 52.49 -57.99 -61.46
N SER A 271 52.65 -56.70 -61.74
CA SER A 271 52.41 -56.16 -63.08
C SER A 271 53.44 -56.71 -64.06
N ASP A 272 52.98 -56.95 -65.29
CA ASP A 272 53.81 -57.42 -66.40
C ASP A 272 54.99 -56.49 -66.74
N MET A 273 54.90 -55.20 -66.34
CA MET A 273 55.96 -54.22 -66.52
C MET A 273 57.11 -54.48 -65.54
N LEU A 274 56.83 -54.65 -64.23
CA LEU A 274 57.88 -54.87 -63.22
C LEU A 274 58.38 -56.32 -63.15
N THR A 275 57.53 -57.32 -63.45
CA THR A 275 57.96 -58.73 -63.50
C THR A 275 58.68 -59.09 -64.79
N GLU A 276 58.75 -58.15 -65.73
CA GLU A 276 59.26 -58.31 -67.08
C GLU A 276 58.73 -59.57 -67.80
N ASN A 277 57.49 -59.97 -67.53
CA ASN A 277 56.92 -61.22 -67.99
C ASN A 277 57.11 -61.44 -69.52
N PRO A 278 57.82 -62.51 -69.95
CA PRO A 278 58.10 -62.76 -71.36
C PRO A 278 56.86 -63.21 -72.15
N SER A 279 55.80 -63.71 -71.49
CA SER A 279 54.59 -64.20 -72.18
C SER A 279 53.83 -63.09 -72.90
N VAL A 280 54.00 -61.84 -72.47
CA VAL A 280 53.35 -60.65 -73.06
C VAL A 280 53.83 -60.37 -74.49
N SER A 281 55.00 -60.92 -74.86
CA SER A 281 55.54 -60.84 -76.22
C SER A 281 54.85 -61.77 -77.22
N SER A 282 54.09 -62.77 -76.74
CA SER A 282 53.37 -63.72 -77.58
C SER A 282 52.11 -63.09 -78.17
N ASN A 283 51.93 -63.22 -79.49
CA ASN A 283 50.71 -62.76 -80.14
C ASN A 283 49.56 -63.77 -79.89
N PRO A 284 48.45 -63.36 -79.26
CA PRO A 284 47.34 -64.27 -78.94
C PRO A 284 46.63 -64.83 -80.17
N LEU A 285 46.72 -64.18 -81.34
CA LEU A 285 46.11 -64.65 -82.59
C LEU A 285 47.01 -65.60 -83.37
N VAL A 286 48.34 -65.46 -83.24
CA VAL A 286 49.32 -66.19 -84.05
C VAL A 286 50.52 -66.61 -83.18
N PRO A 287 50.57 -67.86 -82.67
CA PRO A 287 51.54 -68.28 -81.65
C PRO A 287 53.02 -68.13 -82.03
N HIS A 288 53.35 -68.17 -83.32
CA HIS A 288 54.73 -68.05 -83.83
C HIS A 288 55.13 -66.60 -84.15
N TRP A 289 54.21 -65.64 -84.04
CA TRP A 289 54.51 -64.23 -84.20
C TRP A 289 54.72 -63.56 -82.85
N VAL A 290 55.77 -62.75 -82.79
CA VAL A 290 56.14 -61.98 -81.61
C VAL A 290 55.71 -60.53 -81.83
N VAL A 291 55.11 -59.93 -80.80
CA VAL A 291 54.79 -58.50 -80.80
C VAL A 291 56.11 -57.72 -80.69
N LEU A 292 56.50 -57.04 -81.76
CA LEU A 292 57.79 -56.36 -81.91
C LEU A 292 58.13 -55.42 -80.74
N GLU A 293 57.19 -54.58 -80.33
CA GLU A 293 57.40 -53.60 -79.25
C GLU A 293 57.63 -54.22 -77.87
N ARG A 294 57.25 -55.50 -77.69
CA ARG A 294 57.26 -56.19 -76.39
C ARG A 294 58.27 -57.34 -76.36
N TRP A 295 59.14 -57.43 -77.37
CA TRP A 295 60.13 -58.49 -77.46
C TRP A 295 61.27 -58.30 -76.45
N LYS A 296 61.49 -59.32 -75.61
CA LYS A 296 62.49 -59.31 -74.52
C LYS A 296 63.56 -60.39 -74.69
N GLY A 297 64.00 -60.61 -75.92
CA GLY A 297 65.01 -61.62 -76.25
C GLY A 297 64.46 -63.03 -76.48
N MET A 298 65.37 -63.99 -76.66
CA MET A 298 65.02 -65.40 -76.92
C MET A 298 64.72 -66.14 -75.62
N THR A 299 63.84 -67.14 -75.67
CA THR A 299 63.56 -67.98 -74.51
C THR A 299 64.79 -68.83 -74.15
N PRO A 300 64.98 -69.21 -72.88
CA PRO A 300 66.11 -70.06 -72.48
C PRO A 300 66.12 -71.40 -73.24
N GLU A 301 64.95 -71.91 -73.61
CA GLU A 301 64.81 -73.11 -74.44
C GLU A 301 65.35 -72.92 -75.86
N GLN A 302 65.05 -71.77 -76.50
CA GLN A 302 65.57 -71.42 -77.82
C GLN A 302 67.10 -71.25 -77.79
N ILE A 303 67.63 -70.56 -76.77
CA ILE A 303 69.08 -70.38 -76.59
C ILE A 303 69.76 -71.74 -76.38
N ALA A 304 69.16 -72.63 -75.57
CA ALA A 304 69.67 -73.97 -75.36
C ALA A 304 69.67 -74.81 -76.65
N ALA A 305 68.66 -74.67 -77.50
CA ALA A 305 68.62 -75.30 -78.82
C ALA A 305 69.77 -74.81 -79.72
N ILE A 306 70.00 -73.49 -79.77
CA ILE A 306 71.13 -72.91 -80.53
C ILE A 306 72.47 -73.43 -80.01
N HIS A 307 72.67 -73.47 -78.69
CA HIS A 307 73.91 -74.02 -78.11
C HIS A 307 74.12 -75.49 -78.47
N LYS A 308 73.07 -76.32 -78.45
CA LYS A 308 73.14 -77.72 -78.89
C LYS A 308 73.57 -77.81 -80.36
N GLU A 309 72.99 -76.98 -81.21
CA GLU A 309 73.32 -76.94 -82.63
C GLU A 309 74.75 -76.47 -82.90
N GLN A 310 75.23 -75.45 -82.19
CA GLN A 310 76.63 -75.00 -82.25
C GLN A 310 77.62 -76.06 -81.78
N VAL A 311 77.27 -76.85 -80.76
CA VAL A 311 78.08 -78.00 -80.33
C VAL A 311 78.13 -79.05 -81.44
N ALA A 312 77.00 -79.36 -82.08
CA ALA A 312 76.95 -80.30 -83.19
C ALA A 312 77.80 -79.81 -84.38
N GLN A 313 77.70 -78.54 -84.76
CA GLN A 313 78.51 -77.92 -85.82
C GLN A 313 80.02 -78.00 -85.52
N ARG A 314 80.44 -77.71 -84.28
CA ARG A 314 81.86 -77.84 -83.87
C ARG A 314 82.35 -79.28 -83.98
N LEU A 315 81.53 -80.25 -83.60
CA LEU A 315 81.86 -81.66 -83.71
C LEU A 315 82.00 -82.07 -85.19
N GLU A 316 81.08 -81.61 -86.04
CA GLU A 316 81.12 -81.88 -87.48
C GLU A 316 82.36 -81.26 -88.15
N ALA A 317 82.67 -79.99 -87.86
CA ALA A 317 83.86 -79.32 -88.36
C ALA A 317 85.16 -80.05 -87.94
N ARG A 318 85.22 -80.55 -86.69
CA ARG A 318 86.36 -81.35 -86.21
C ARG A 318 86.48 -82.68 -86.96
N ARG A 319 85.36 -83.33 -87.32
CA ARG A 319 85.35 -84.53 -88.15
C ARG A 319 85.85 -84.24 -89.57
N ARG A 320 85.45 -83.10 -90.16
CA ARG A 320 85.93 -82.66 -91.48
C ARG A 320 87.45 -82.44 -91.49
N LEU A 321 87.97 -81.69 -90.53
CA LEU A 321 89.43 -81.48 -90.36
C LEU A 321 90.20 -82.79 -90.20
N GLN A 322 89.66 -83.76 -89.43
CA GLN A 322 90.29 -85.08 -89.29
C GLN A 322 90.30 -85.87 -90.59
N ALA A 323 89.25 -85.76 -91.42
CA ALA A 323 89.20 -86.39 -92.73
C ALA A 323 90.17 -85.73 -93.71
N GLU A 324 90.25 -84.41 -93.73
CA GLU A 324 91.23 -83.63 -94.53
C GLU A 324 92.67 -84.01 -94.15
N TRP A 325 92.99 -84.06 -92.85
CA TRP A 325 94.33 -84.47 -92.39
C TRP A 325 94.71 -85.89 -92.82
N ARG A 326 93.74 -86.82 -92.81
CA ARG A 326 93.97 -88.20 -93.30
C ARG A 326 94.28 -88.20 -94.80
N LEU A 327 93.52 -87.44 -95.59
CA LEU A 327 93.76 -87.30 -97.02
C LEU A 327 95.13 -86.66 -97.28
N GLU A 328 95.50 -85.59 -96.59
CA GLU A 328 96.83 -84.97 -96.70
C GLU A 328 97.96 -85.95 -96.35
N ALA A 329 97.78 -86.78 -95.32
CA ALA A 329 98.75 -87.81 -94.96
C ALA A 329 98.90 -88.89 -96.05
N GLU A 330 97.79 -89.28 -96.69
CA GLU A 330 97.80 -90.20 -97.84
C GLU A 330 98.53 -89.58 -99.05
N TRP A 331 98.26 -88.31 -99.36
CA TRP A 331 98.97 -87.57 -100.42
C TRP A 331 100.46 -87.43 -100.12
N ALA A 332 100.83 -87.08 -98.89
CA ALA A 332 102.24 -86.96 -98.49
C ALA A 332 102.99 -88.31 -98.60
N LEU A 333 102.32 -89.42 -98.31
CA LEU A 333 102.89 -90.76 -98.51
C LEU A 333 103.09 -91.06 -100.00
N GLN A 334 102.12 -90.71 -100.86
CA GLN A 334 102.26 -90.85 -102.31
C GLN A 334 103.43 -90.03 -102.85
N ASP A 335 103.57 -88.78 -102.43
CA ASP A 335 104.70 -87.92 -102.82
C ASP A 335 106.04 -88.49 -102.39
N GLN A 336 106.15 -89.02 -101.16
CA GLN A 336 107.38 -89.67 -100.71
C GLN A 336 107.74 -90.91 -101.55
N LEU A 337 106.74 -91.71 -101.91
CA LEU A 337 106.95 -92.87 -102.78
C LEU A 337 107.37 -92.44 -104.20
N ALA A 338 106.73 -91.41 -104.74
CA ALA A 338 107.06 -90.84 -106.04
C ALA A 338 108.48 -90.24 -106.05
N ALA A 339 108.87 -89.49 -105.02
CA ALA A 339 110.22 -88.95 -104.87
C ALA A 339 111.28 -90.05 -104.77
N ARG A 340 111.01 -91.14 -104.02
CA ARG A 340 111.90 -92.31 -103.96
C ARG A 340 112.07 -92.97 -105.32
N ALA A 341 110.98 -93.15 -106.07
CA ALA A 341 111.03 -93.70 -107.42
C ALA A 341 111.82 -92.79 -108.38
N ALA A 342 111.63 -91.47 -108.31
CA ALA A 342 112.38 -90.50 -109.09
C ALA A 342 113.90 -90.55 -108.79
N CYS A 343 114.29 -90.59 -107.52
CA CYS A 343 115.71 -90.73 -107.13
C CYS A 343 116.33 -92.05 -107.61
N GLN A 344 115.58 -93.16 -107.64
CA GLN A 344 116.06 -94.42 -108.20
C GLN A 344 116.31 -94.30 -109.70
N LEU A 345 115.36 -93.70 -110.43
CA LEU A 345 115.47 -93.45 -111.87
C LEU A 345 116.67 -92.54 -112.21
N GLU A 346 116.88 -91.46 -111.44
CA GLU A 346 118.04 -90.57 -111.63
C GLU A 346 119.37 -91.29 -111.44
N ARG A 347 119.47 -92.16 -110.42
CA ARG A 347 120.70 -92.96 -110.18
C ARG A 347 120.98 -93.92 -111.33
N GLU A 348 119.94 -94.54 -111.89
CA GLU A 348 120.08 -95.40 -113.08
C GLU A 348 120.56 -94.60 -114.29
N GLN A 349 119.99 -93.42 -114.54
CA GLN A 349 120.45 -92.53 -115.61
C GLN A 349 121.90 -92.09 -115.42
N GLN A 350 122.30 -91.71 -114.21
CA GLN A 350 123.69 -91.33 -113.90
C GLN A 350 124.65 -92.50 -114.12
N ALA A 351 124.28 -93.71 -113.72
CA ALA A 351 125.11 -94.90 -113.96
C ALA A 351 125.27 -95.20 -115.47
N GLN A 352 124.20 -95.04 -116.25
CA GLN A 352 124.25 -95.16 -117.71
C GLN A 352 125.12 -94.07 -118.34
N ALA A 353 124.97 -92.82 -117.92
CA ALA A 353 125.80 -91.71 -118.39
C ALA A 353 127.29 -91.94 -118.08
N GLN A 354 127.63 -92.41 -116.88
CA GLN A 354 129.02 -92.73 -116.52
C GLN A 354 129.61 -93.85 -117.38
N LYS A 355 128.82 -94.87 -117.77
CA LYS A 355 129.26 -95.90 -118.72
C LYS A 355 129.57 -95.28 -120.08
N LEU A 356 128.64 -94.47 -120.62
CA LEU A 356 128.83 -93.77 -121.89
C LEU A 356 130.08 -92.87 -121.88
N TRP A 357 130.33 -92.15 -120.78
CA TRP A 357 131.54 -91.33 -120.61
C TRP A 357 132.82 -92.15 -120.62
N ARG A 358 132.84 -93.32 -119.96
CA ARG A 358 134.00 -94.23 -119.97
C ARG A 358 134.26 -94.78 -121.36
N ASP A 359 133.21 -95.15 -122.09
CA ASP A 359 133.31 -95.66 -123.46
C ASP A 359 133.83 -94.57 -124.42
N LEU A 360 133.33 -93.33 -124.28
CA LEU A 360 133.83 -92.15 -125.02
C LEU A 360 135.30 -91.84 -124.71
N ASP A 361 135.71 -91.89 -123.45
CA ASP A 361 137.10 -91.61 -123.05
C ASP A 361 138.07 -92.69 -123.56
N ALA A 362 137.64 -93.97 -123.58
CA ALA A 362 138.39 -95.06 -124.19
C ALA A 362 138.55 -94.87 -125.71
N TYR A 363 137.47 -94.47 -126.40
CA TYR A 363 137.49 -94.16 -127.83
C TYR A 363 138.42 -92.97 -128.15
N ASN A 364 138.34 -91.88 -127.39
CA ASN A 364 139.20 -90.71 -127.55
C ASN A 364 140.69 -91.03 -127.36
N LYS A 365 141.03 -91.92 -126.42
CA LYS A 365 142.41 -92.39 -126.22
C LYS A 365 142.93 -93.19 -127.41
N GLN A 366 142.10 -94.02 -128.05
CA GLN A 366 142.46 -94.73 -129.28
C GLN A 366 142.72 -93.73 -130.42
N LEU A 367 141.79 -92.81 -130.64
CA LEU A 367 141.90 -91.77 -131.68
C LEU A 367 143.16 -90.90 -131.50
N ALA A 368 143.50 -90.54 -130.26
CA ALA A 368 144.70 -89.75 -129.96
C ALA A 368 146.00 -90.52 -130.27
N ARG A 369 146.03 -91.84 -130.06
CA ARG A 369 147.19 -92.68 -130.43
C ARG A 369 147.37 -92.75 -131.94
N GLU A 370 146.28 -92.95 -132.68
CA GLU A 370 146.27 -92.97 -134.15
C GLU A 370 146.75 -91.64 -134.75
N GLN A 371 146.28 -90.51 -134.22
CA GLN A 371 146.69 -89.18 -134.68
C GLN A 371 148.17 -88.88 -134.40
N ARG A 372 148.72 -89.30 -133.25
CA ARG A 372 150.16 -89.15 -132.94
C ARG A 372 151.01 -89.99 -133.88
N ALA A 373 150.65 -91.27 -134.09
CA ALA A 373 151.36 -92.14 -135.02
C ALA A 373 151.38 -91.57 -136.44
N ARG A 374 150.27 -90.96 -136.88
CA ARG A 374 150.17 -90.31 -138.19
C ARG A 374 151.04 -89.06 -138.31
N LYS A 375 151.12 -88.23 -137.26
CA LYS A 375 152.01 -87.05 -137.22
C LYS A 375 153.49 -87.45 -137.23
N ASP A 376 153.87 -88.44 -136.42
CA ASP A 376 155.25 -88.93 -136.35
C ASP A 376 155.74 -89.49 -137.70
N TYR A 377 154.86 -90.12 -138.47
CA TYR A 377 155.16 -90.60 -139.83
C TYR A 377 155.40 -89.44 -140.82
N LEU A 378 154.57 -88.40 -140.78
CA LEU A 378 154.72 -87.23 -141.65
C LEU A 378 156.04 -86.50 -141.38
N ASP A 379 156.36 -86.24 -140.12
CA ASP A 379 157.53 -85.44 -139.72
C ASP A 379 158.85 -86.16 -140.01
N LYS A 380 158.92 -87.48 -139.86
CA LYS A 380 160.17 -88.25 -139.99
C LYS A 380 160.44 -88.78 -141.40
N VAL A 381 159.42 -89.03 -142.21
CA VAL A 381 159.57 -89.71 -143.51
C VAL A 381 159.34 -88.76 -144.69
N VAL A 382 158.43 -87.79 -144.55
CA VAL A 382 158.01 -86.94 -145.68
C VAL A 382 158.70 -85.58 -145.67
N TYR A 383 159.02 -85.03 -144.49
CA TYR A 383 159.50 -83.64 -144.35
C TYR A 383 161.03 -83.47 -144.21
N THR A 384 161.83 -84.50 -144.49
CA THR A 384 163.29 -84.42 -144.46
C THR A 384 163.87 -84.53 -145.88
N ASN A 385 164.39 -83.41 -146.40
CA ASN A 385 165.04 -83.34 -147.71
C ASN A 385 166.57 -83.33 -147.52
N GLU A 386 167.26 -84.34 -148.02
CA GLU A 386 168.73 -84.38 -148.07
C GLU A 386 169.24 -83.86 -149.43
N PRO A 387 170.18 -82.89 -149.45
CA PRO A 387 170.69 -82.33 -150.71
C PRO A 387 171.59 -83.33 -151.45
N THR A 388 171.30 -83.53 -152.74
CA THR A 388 172.00 -84.49 -153.61
C THR A 388 173.40 -84.00 -153.98
N ALA A 389 174.37 -84.91 -154.01
CA ALA A 389 175.81 -84.65 -154.22
C ALA A 389 176.19 -83.77 -155.44
N HIS A 390 175.31 -83.64 -156.45
CA HIS A 390 175.51 -82.76 -157.60
C HIS A 390 175.52 -81.26 -157.23
N PHE A 391 174.88 -80.90 -156.11
CA PHE A 391 174.80 -79.52 -155.59
C PHE A 391 176.16 -78.97 -155.15
N HIS A 392 177.06 -79.82 -154.65
CA HIS A 392 178.33 -79.38 -154.05
C HIS A 392 179.48 -79.21 -155.05
N LEU A 393 179.35 -79.74 -156.28
CA LEU A 393 180.39 -79.62 -157.32
C LEU A 393 180.32 -78.31 -158.11
N GLN A 394 179.36 -77.43 -157.81
CA GLN A 394 179.08 -76.20 -158.56
C GLN A 394 179.95 -74.99 -158.15
N PHE A 395 180.72 -75.08 -157.06
CA PHE A 395 181.40 -73.91 -156.48
C PHE A 395 182.93 -73.97 -156.63
N ASN A 396 183.50 -72.86 -157.12
CA ASN A 396 184.93 -72.56 -157.22
C ASN A 396 185.74 -73.39 -158.25
N THR A 397 185.12 -73.79 -159.36
CA THR A 397 185.78 -74.56 -160.46
C THR A 397 186.46 -73.70 -161.52
N SER A 398 186.27 -72.39 -161.52
CA SER A 398 187.11 -71.50 -162.32
C SER A 398 187.96 -70.65 -161.39
N SER A 399 189.22 -70.47 -161.80
CA SER A 399 190.26 -69.68 -161.13
C SER A 399 189.95 -68.17 -161.10
N ARG A 400 188.66 -67.87 -161.24
CA ARG A 400 187.95 -66.70 -161.74
C ARG A 400 186.48 -66.87 -161.42
#